data_AF-A0A2N2SLH7-F1
#
_entry.id   AF-A0A2N2SLH7-F1
#
_cell.length_a   1.000
_cell.length_b   1.000
_cell.length_c   1.000
_cell.angle_alpha   90.00
_cell.angle_beta   90.00
_cell.angle_gamma   90.00
#
_symmetry.space_group_name_H-M   'P 1'
#
loop_
_entity.id
_entity.type
_entity.pdbx_description
1 polymer ?
#
loop_
_entity_poly.entity_id
_entity_poly.type
_entity_poly.pdbx_seq_one_letter_code
_entity_poly.pdbx_strand_id
1 'polypeptide(L)' 'MLAVIGGTGLTQLSTLEITRREVVRTPYGEPSGALTFGTMCGEPVVFLARHGYGHTIPPHEVNYR' A
#
# COMPACT_ATOMS: atom_id res chain seq x y z
N MET A 1 14.45 1.63 5.35
CA MET A 1 13.30 1.49 4.43
C MET A 1 12.03 1.45 5.26
N LEU A 2 11.08 2.34 4.97
CA LEU A 2 9.83 2.50 5.73
C LEU A 2 8.64 2.02 4.91
N ALA A 3 7.58 1.58 5.58
CA ALA A 3 6.31 1.22 4.94
C ALA A 3 5.15 1.95 5.61
N VAL A 4 4.19 2.43 4.81
CA VAL A 4 2.98 3.10 5.26
C VAL A 4 1.76 2.34 4.76
N ILE A 5 0.88 1.96 5.69
CA ILE A 5 -0.40 1.32 5.37
C ILE A 5 -1.51 2.35 5.57
N GLY A 6 -2.08 2.83 4.45
CA GLY A 6 -3.08 3.88 4.45
C GLY A 6 -4.49 3.36 4.68
N GLY A 7 -5.18 3.87 5.70
CA GLY A 7 -6.59 3.57 5.96
C GLY A 7 -7.55 4.40 5.12
N THR A 8 -8.79 4.51 5.59
CA THR A 8 -9.82 5.38 5.01
C THR A 8 -9.30 6.82 4.87
N GLY A 9 -9.46 7.40 3.68
CA GLY A 9 -9.02 8.78 3.37
C GLY A 9 -7.55 8.90 2.97
N LEU A 10 -6.73 7.86 3.11
CA LEU A 10 -5.33 7.83 2.69
C LEU A 10 -5.10 6.66 1.73
N THR A 11 -5.69 6.73 0.53
CA THR A 11 -5.47 5.72 -0.53
C THR A 11 -4.26 6.04 -1.41
N GLN A 12 -3.68 7.24 -1.25
CA GLN A 12 -2.47 7.68 -1.94
C GLN A 12 -1.65 8.60 -1.02
N LEU A 13 -0.33 8.53 -1.13
CA LEU A 13 0.59 9.50 -0.53
C LEU A 13 1.01 10.49 -1.62
N SER A 14 0.45 11.70 -1.60
CA SER A 14 0.73 12.74 -2.59
C SER A 14 2.20 13.21 -2.57
N THR A 15 2.88 13.06 -1.43
CA THR A 15 4.30 13.41 -1.24
C THR A 15 5.26 12.29 -1.63
N LEU A 16 4.75 11.13 -2.07
CA LEU A 16 5.57 10.00 -2.48
C LEU A 16 5.91 10.11 -3.96
N GLU A 17 7.19 10.24 -4.26
CA GLU A 17 7.69 10.15 -5.64
C GLU A 17 7.73 8.68 -6.04
N ILE A 18 6.74 8.25 -6.82
CA ILE A 18 6.55 6.85 -7.17
C ILE A 18 7.64 6.40 -8.14
N THR A 19 8.38 5.36 -7.76
CA THR A 19 9.40 4.73 -8.62
C THR A 19 8.86 3.51 -9.35
N ARG A 20 8.04 2.69 -8.68
CA ARG A 20 7.36 1.54 -9.31
C ARG A 20 6.14 1.08 -8.50
N ARG A 21 5.30 0.27 -9.16
CA ARG A 21 4.25 -0.52 -8.50
C ARG A 21 4.49 -1.99 -8.75
N GLU A 22 4.25 -2.80 -7.74
CA GLU A 22 4.54 -4.24 -7.78
C GLU A 22 3.37 -5.02 -7.21
N VAL A 23 2.87 -6.00 -7.96
CA VAL A 23 1.90 -6.97 -7.46
C VAL A 23 2.70 -8.13 -6.87
N VAL A 24 2.51 -8.37 -5.57
CA VAL A 24 3.19 -9.44 -4.85
C VAL A 24 2.17 -10.46 -4.35
N ARG A 25 2.61 -11.72 -4.26
CA ARG A 25 1.84 -12.80 -3.63
C ARG A 25 2.57 -13.26 -2.39
N THR A 26 1.84 -13.47 -1.31
CA THR A 26 2.38 -14.04 -0.08
C THR A 26 1.84 -15.45 0.11
N PRO A 27 2.49 -16.28 0.94
CA PRO A 27 1.91 -17.56 1.37
C PRO A 27 0.54 -17.43 2.05
N TYR A 28 0.17 -16.22 2.49
CA TYR A 28 -1.10 -15.91 3.16
C TYR A 28 -2.15 -15.35 2.19
N GLY A 29 -1.84 -15.23 0.90
CA GLY A 29 -2.74 -14.75 -0.14
C GLY A 29 -2.27 -13.46 -0.80
N GLU A 30 -3.21 -12.75 -1.42
CA GLU A 30 -2.93 -11.47 -2.06
C GLU A 30 -3.09 -10.33 -1.03
N PRO A 31 -2.20 -9.31 -1.04
CA PRO A 31 -2.41 -8.09 -0.27
C PRO A 31 -3.63 -7.30 -0.78
N SER A 32 -4.03 -6.27 -0.03
CA SER A 32 -5.13 -5.37 -0.39
C SER A 32 -4.97 -4.64 -1.74
N GLY A 33 -3.78 -4.67 -2.34
CA GLY A 33 -3.48 -4.08 -3.65
C GLY A 33 -1.99 -4.17 -3.97
N ALA A 34 -1.60 -3.60 -5.12
CA ALA A 34 -0.19 -3.48 -5.50
C ALA A 34 0.58 -2.62 -4.48
N LEU A 35 1.80 -3.03 -4.13
CA LEU A 35 2.71 -2.21 -3.34
C LEU A 35 3.23 -1.06 -4.21
N THR A 36 3.13 0.17 -3.71
CA THR A 36 3.70 1.35 -4.37
C THR A 36 5.04 1.68 -3.72
N PHE A 37 6.11 1.60 -4.49
CA PHE A 37 7.46 1.97 -4.05
C PHE A 37 7.77 3.38 -4.51
N GLY A 38 8.49 4.12 -3.68
CA GLY A 38 8.89 5.48 -4.00
C GLY A 38 9.90 6.05 -3.03
N THR A 39 10.18 7.34 -3.21
CA THR A 39 11.01 8.14 -2.32
C THR A 39 10.18 9.25 -1.69
N MET A 40 10.40 9.52 -0.41
CA MET A 40 9.79 10.63 0.31
C MET A 40 10.85 11.26 1.20
N CYS A 41 11.08 12.57 1.05
CA CYS A 41 12.15 13.28 1.76
C CYS A 41 13.55 12.64 1.57
N GLY A 42 13.82 12.07 0.39
CA GLY A 42 15.08 11.38 0.09
C GLY A 42 15.17 9.94 0.61
N GLU A 43 14.18 9.46 1.35
CA GLU A 43 14.18 8.13 1.95
C GLU A 43 13.27 7.15 1.17
N PRO A 44 13.66 5.87 1.01
CA PRO A 44 12.83 4.88 0.35
C PRO A 44 11.63 4.47 1.21
N VAL A 45 10.44 4.61 0.64
CA VAL A 45 9.15 4.32 1.27
C VAL A 45 8.32 3.39 0.38
N VAL A 46 7.63 2.46 1.03
CA VAL A 46 6.61 1.60 0.42
C VAL A 46 5.23 2.00 0.95
N PHE A 47 4.24 2.07 0.08
CA PHE A 47 2.87 2.39 0.44
C PHE A 47 1.91 1.28 0.00
N LEU A 48 0.96 0.96 0.88
CA LEU A 48 -0.15 0.05 0.62
C LEU A 48 -1.46 0.64 1.13
N ALA A 49 -2.48 0.71 0.27
CA ALA A 49 -3.82 1.08 0.69
C ALA A 49 -4.49 -0.12 1.40
N ARG A 50 -4.81 0.02 2.69
CA ARG A 50 -5.37 -1.05 3.54
C ARG A 50 -6.66 -1.64 3.00
N HIS A 51 -7.51 -0.79 2.45
CA HIS A 51 -8.81 -1.17 1.90
C HIS A 51 -8.78 -1.29 0.36
N GLY A 52 -7.58 -1.37 -0.21
CA GLY A 52 -7.35 -1.24 -1.65
C GLY A 52 -7.48 0.21 -2.13
N TYR A 53 -6.95 0.48 -3.32
CA TYR A 53 -6.94 1.84 -3.90
C TYR A 53 -8.36 2.36 -4.19
N GLY A 54 -9.31 1.47 -4.48
CA GLY A 54 -10.73 1.81 -4.65
C GLY A 54 -11.54 1.84 -3.34
N HIS A 55 -10.90 1.59 -2.18
CA HIS A 55 -11.56 1.51 -0.88
C HIS A 55 -12.73 0.48 -0.86
N THR A 56 -12.54 -0.64 -1.55
CA THR A 56 -13.58 -1.66 -1.76
C THR A 56 -13.53 -2.79 -0.74
N ILE A 57 -12.42 -2.95 -0.02
CA ILE A 57 -12.24 -4.05 0.94
C ILE A 57 -12.73 -3.59 2.32
N PRO A 58 -13.80 -4.19 2.89
CA PRO A 58 -14.27 -3.83 4.22
C PRO A 58 -13.28 -4.28 5.31
N PRO A 59 -13.30 -3.68 6.51
CA PRO A 59 -12.30 -3.95 7.56
C PRO A 59 -12.13 -5.42 7.95
N HIS A 60 -13.20 -6.21 7.91
CA HIS A 60 -13.18 -7.63 8.29
C HIS A 60 -12.66 -8.56 7.18
N GLU A 61 -12.50 -8.06 5.96
CA GLU A 61 -11.94 -8.81 4.82
C GLU A 61 -10.49 -8.41 4.49
N VAL A 62 -9.91 -7.47 5.25
CA VAL A 62 -8.52 -7.08 5.07
C VAL A 62 -7.61 -8.26 5.43
N ASN A 63 -6.76 -8.68 4.48
CA ASN A 63 -5.73 -9.68 4.73
C ASN A 63 -4.54 -9.03 5.43
N TYR A 64 -4.49 -9.14 6.75
CA TYR A 64 -3.41 -8.58 7.58
C TYR A 64 -2.13 -9.43 7.61
N ARG A 65 -2.11 -10.60 6.96
CA ARG A 65 -1.00 -11.56 7.00
C ARG A 65 -0.17 -11.54 5.72
#